data_AF-A0A925SA72-F1
#
_entry.id   AF-A0A925SA72-F1
#
_cell.length_a   1.000
_cell.length_b   1.000
_cell.length_c   1.000
_cell.angle_alpha   90.00
_cell.angle_beta   90.00
_cell.angle_gamma   90.00
#
_symmetry.space_group_name_H-M   'P 1'
#
loop_
_entity.id
_entity.type
_entity.pdbx_description
1 polymer ?
#
loop_
_entity_poly.entity_id
_entity_poly.type
_entity_poly.pdbx_seq_one_letter_code
_entity_poly.pdbx_strand_id
1 'polypeptide(L)'
;MTNNPGDKIDNDLQTDLEADGDDQDQENDIEGRLGKKSGRHGHSQESIATIVKSFPKGTHVTAAEVYEKALELGYELSLSTVYRNLHRLKADGNVNTVSGERGMRYEPSEEGPDHDHLICLGCGLTIEFIDDLIRGFGKSVAQRKGFEHRSSRFDILGYCGDCRAKDETYRLKQATELILSSETIIEESLADLRFSVDLIDSRKPSKAHTQLEATIDRMSDCIKLCQQALAILPKSADEKFEP
;
A
#
# COMPACT_ATOMS: atom_id res chain seq x y z
N MET A 1 49.38 -14.98 -36.66
CA MET A 1 49.72 -16.20 -35.88
C MET A 1 49.74 -15.77 -34.42
N THR A 2 48.54 -15.52 -33.87
CA THR A 2 47.84 -16.41 -32.92
C THR A 2 48.58 -16.53 -31.59
N ASN A 3 48.09 -15.84 -30.57
CA ASN A 3 47.70 -16.48 -29.31
C ASN A 3 46.93 -15.51 -28.39
N ASN A 4 45.78 -16.02 -27.95
CA ASN A 4 44.85 -15.51 -26.96
C ASN A 4 45.43 -15.75 -25.55
N PRO A 5 45.11 -14.90 -24.57
CA PRO A 5 44.56 -15.43 -23.32
C PRO A 5 43.38 -14.55 -22.87
N GLY A 6 42.15 -15.05 -22.66
CA GLY A 6 41.85 -16.32 -22.01
C GLY A 6 41.90 -16.19 -20.50
N ASP A 7 41.39 -15.09 -19.93
CA ASP A 7 41.12 -15.03 -18.48
C ASP A 7 39.75 -15.62 -18.17
N LYS A 8 39.81 -16.50 -17.18
CA LYS A 8 38.87 -17.56 -16.85
C LYS A 8 37.52 -17.02 -16.41
N ILE A 9 36.48 -17.61 -16.99
CA ILE A 9 35.14 -17.66 -16.42
C ILE A 9 35.20 -18.74 -15.35
N ASP A 10 35.21 -18.36 -14.07
CA ASP A 10 34.86 -19.28 -13.00
C ASP A 10 33.32 -19.36 -12.97
N ASN A 11 32.83 -20.43 -13.58
CA ASN A 11 31.44 -20.84 -13.64
C ASN A 11 31.17 -21.80 -12.47
N ASP A 12 30.71 -21.26 -11.34
CA ASP A 12 30.10 -22.03 -10.25
C ASP A 12 28.88 -21.24 -9.72
N LEU A 13 27.81 -21.26 -10.52
CA LEU A 13 26.45 -20.93 -10.06
C LEU A 13 25.53 -22.00 -10.63
N GLN A 14 25.63 -23.16 -10.02
CA GLN A 14 24.65 -24.23 -10.12
C GLN A 14 24.32 -24.64 -8.70
N THR A 15 23.15 -24.23 -8.23
CA THR A 15 22.37 -24.86 -7.15
C THR A 15 20.97 -24.23 -7.12
N ASP A 16 20.03 -25.05 -7.57
CA ASP A 16 18.72 -25.27 -6.95
C ASP A 16 17.65 -24.17 -7.07
N LEU A 17 17.05 -24.13 -8.26
CA LEU A 17 15.65 -23.77 -8.47
C LEU A 17 14.77 -25.02 -8.26
N GLU A 18 14.41 -25.36 -7.02
CA GLU A 18 13.29 -26.26 -6.73
C GLU A 18 12.59 -25.88 -5.39
N ALA A 19 11.26 -26.02 -5.39
CA ALA A 19 10.26 -25.73 -4.33
C ALA A 19 9.98 -24.24 -4.07
N ASP A 20 8.75 -23.72 -4.17
CA ASP A 20 7.54 -24.21 -3.49
C ASP A 20 6.31 -24.29 -4.42
N GLY A 21 5.85 -25.51 -4.63
CA GLY A 21 4.45 -25.79 -4.92
C GLY A 21 3.94 -26.64 -3.79
N ASP A 22 3.20 -26.05 -2.84
CA ASP A 22 2.48 -26.81 -1.81
C ASP A 22 1.36 -25.98 -1.13
N ASP A 23 0.57 -25.25 -1.92
CA ASP A 23 -0.61 -24.53 -1.41
C ASP A 23 -1.89 -25.41 -1.36
N GLN A 24 -1.85 -26.65 -1.89
CA GLN A 24 -3.03 -27.53 -1.93
C GLN A 24 -3.12 -28.54 -0.77
N ASP A 25 -2.05 -28.72 0.00
CA ASP A 25 -2.01 -29.73 1.06
C ASP A 25 -2.46 -29.21 2.43
N GLN A 26 -2.54 -27.89 2.63
CA GLN A 26 -3.03 -27.31 3.90
C GLN A 26 -4.57 -27.32 4.05
N GLU A 27 -5.33 -27.24 2.96
CA GLU A 27 -6.81 -27.30 3.02
C GLU A 27 -7.31 -28.67 3.50
N ASN A 28 -6.63 -29.76 3.10
CA ASN A 28 -7.04 -31.13 3.42
C ASN A 28 -6.71 -31.55 4.87
N ASP A 29 -5.73 -30.93 5.51
CA ASP A 29 -5.31 -31.27 6.90
C ASP A 29 -6.21 -30.60 7.97
N ILE A 30 -6.92 -29.52 7.59
CA ILE A 30 -7.88 -28.83 8.45
C ILE A 30 -9.18 -29.64 8.58
N GLU A 31 -9.70 -30.20 7.49
CA GLU A 31 -10.86 -31.10 7.52
C GLU A 31 -10.61 -32.36 8.38
N GLY A 32 -9.37 -32.87 8.37
CA GLY A 32 -8.94 -34.02 9.18
C GLY A 32 -8.86 -33.72 10.69
N ARG A 33 -8.41 -32.51 11.07
CA ARG A 33 -8.36 -32.05 12.47
C ARG A 33 -9.72 -31.60 13.01
N LEU A 34 -10.62 -31.15 12.12
CA LEU A 34 -11.99 -30.75 12.40
C LEU A 34 -12.97 -31.89 12.04
N GLY A 35 -12.72 -33.10 12.55
CA GLY A 35 -13.67 -34.20 12.40
C GLY A 35 -15.08 -33.76 12.80
N LYS A 36 -16.10 -34.13 11.99
CA LYS A 36 -17.53 -33.83 12.17
C LYS A 36 -17.96 -33.99 13.64
N LYS A 37 -17.81 -32.94 14.44
CA LYS A 37 -18.25 -32.90 15.84
C LYS A 37 -19.61 -32.24 15.89
N SER A 38 -20.64 -33.04 15.65
CA SER A 38 -22.01 -32.66 15.98
C SER A 38 -22.13 -32.46 17.49
N GLY A 39 -22.58 -31.26 17.88
CA GLY A 39 -23.00 -30.92 19.24
C GLY A 39 -22.03 -30.01 20.01
N ARG A 40 -22.58 -28.91 20.55
CA ARG A 40 -22.10 -28.01 21.64
C ARG A 40 -20.69 -27.41 21.59
N HIS A 41 -19.78 -27.84 20.73
CA HIS A 41 -18.37 -27.42 20.74
C HIS A 41 -18.08 -26.13 19.96
N GLY A 42 -19.00 -25.68 19.08
CA GLY A 42 -18.83 -24.46 18.26
C GLY A 42 -18.93 -23.13 19.00
N HIS A 43 -19.34 -23.14 20.28
CA HIS A 43 -19.42 -21.93 21.10
C HIS A 43 -18.10 -21.60 21.81
N SER A 44 -17.12 -22.49 21.75
CA SER A 44 -15.86 -22.31 22.45
C SER A 44 -15.01 -21.21 21.80
N GLN A 45 -14.28 -20.48 22.64
CA GLN A 45 -13.35 -19.46 22.20
C GLN A 45 -12.26 -20.04 21.28
N GLU A 46 -11.86 -21.28 21.53
CA GLU A 46 -10.85 -22.02 20.75
C GLU A 46 -11.37 -22.37 19.35
N SER A 47 -12.63 -22.79 19.21
CA SER A 47 -13.22 -23.06 17.89
C SER A 47 -13.28 -21.79 17.03
N ILE A 48 -13.67 -20.66 17.62
CA ILE A 48 -13.68 -19.38 16.89
C ILE A 48 -12.26 -18.95 16.51
N ALA A 49 -11.27 -19.15 17.39
CA ALA A 49 -9.87 -18.86 17.05
C ALA A 49 -9.38 -19.72 15.88
N THR A 50 -9.71 -21.01 15.86
CA THR A 50 -9.37 -21.92 14.76
C THR A 50 -10.04 -21.51 13.45
N ILE A 51 -11.31 -21.09 13.49
CA ILE A 51 -12.02 -20.59 12.30
C ILE A 51 -11.35 -19.33 11.78
N VAL A 52 -11.01 -18.36 12.64
CA VAL A 52 -10.30 -17.13 12.24
C VAL A 52 -8.93 -17.47 11.63
N LYS A 53 -8.21 -18.46 12.18
CA LYS A 53 -6.92 -18.96 11.64
C LYS A 53 -7.05 -19.77 10.35
N SER A 54 -8.25 -20.24 10.00
CA SER A 54 -8.47 -21.00 8.75
C SER A 54 -8.60 -20.11 7.51
N PHE A 55 -8.74 -18.80 7.68
CA PHE A 55 -8.69 -17.87 6.56
C PHE A 55 -7.25 -17.67 6.08
N PRO A 56 -7.04 -17.35 4.79
CA PRO A 56 -5.71 -17.07 4.27
C PRO A 56 -5.00 -16.00 5.09
N LYS A 57 -3.69 -16.17 5.32
CA LYS A 57 -2.87 -15.18 6.04
C LYS A 57 -3.00 -13.78 5.42
N GLY A 58 -2.99 -12.74 6.28
CA GLY A 58 -3.25 -11.35 5.89
C GLY A 58 -4.71 -11.00 5.60
N THR A 59 -5.64 -11.96 5.69
CA THR A 59 -7.07 -11.71 5.46
C THR A 59 -7.75 -11.15 6.71
N HIS A 60 -8.32 -9.96 6.56
CA HIS A 60 -9.11 -9.31 7.59
C HIS A 60 -10.59 -9.69 7.47
N VAL A 61 -11.08 -10.53 8.38
CA VAL A 61 -12.44 -11.07 8.32
C VAL A 61 -13.42 -10.34 9.23
N THR A 62 -14.63 -10.12 8.76
CA THR A 62 -15.75 -9.62 9.54
C THR A 62 -16.32 -10.73 10.44
N ALA A 63 -17.01 -10.35 11.50
CA ALA A 63 -17.74 -11.31 12.33
C ALA A 63 -18.80 -12.10 11.54
N ALA A 64 -19.35 -11.51 10.47
CA ALA A 64 -20.27 -12.20 9.57
C ALA A 64 -19.57 -13.28 8.74
N GLU A 65 -18.39 -12.99 8.17
CA GLU A 65 -17.61 -13.99 7.42
C GLU A 65 -17.15 -15.15 8.33
N VAL A 66 -16.75 -14.86 9.56
CA VAL A 66 -16.45 -15.91 10.57
C VAL A 66 -17.68 -16.74 10.90
N TYR A 67 -18.86 -16.12 10.98
CA TYR A 67 -20.12 -16.81 11.22
C TYR A 67 -20.51 -17.74 10.07
N GLU A 68 -20.47 -17.25 8.84
CA GLU A 68 -20.76 -18.07 7.65
C GLU A 68 -19.80 -19.26 7.56
N LYS A 69 -18.49 -19.04 7.79
CA LYS A 69 -17.51 -20.13 7.80
C LYS A 69 -17.80 -21.15 8.90
N ALA A 70 -18.27 -20.70 10.06
CA ALA A 70 -18.66 -21.60 11.13
C ALA A 70 -19.88 -22.46 10.75
N LEU A 71 -20.86 -21.90 10.04
CA LEU A 71 -22.00 -22.66 9.54
C LEU A 71 -21.59 -23.70 8.48
N GLU A 72 -20.68 -23.35 7.57
CA GLU A 72 -20.10 -24.27 6.58
C GLU A 72 -19.44 -25.48 7.25
N LEU A 73 -18.74 -25.24 8.36
CA LEU A 73 -18.08 -26.28 9.17
C LEU A 73 -19.07 -27.08 10.06
N GLY A 74 -20.38 -26.79 9.98
CA GLY A 74 -21.43 -27.51 10.70
C GLY A 74 -21.59 -27.10 12.16
N TYR A 75 -21.08 -25.94 12.56
CA TYR A 75 -21.28 -25.43 13.92
C TYR A 75 -22.67 -24.80 14.10
N GLU A 76 -23.34 -25.14 15.20
CA GLU A 76 -24.59 -24.50 15.61
C GLU A 76 -24.29 -23.37 16.60
N LEU A 77 -24.23 -22.12 16.12
CA LEU A 77 -24.08 -20.95 16.97
C LEU A 77 -24.84 -19.74 16.41
N SER A 78 -24.99 -18.70 17.24
CA SER A 78 -25.52 -17.42 16.80
C SER A 78 -24.40 -16.45 16.44
N LEU A 79 -24.69 -15.50 15.55
CA LEU A 79 -23.78 -14.39 15.25
C LEU A 79 -23.35 -13.63 16.52
N SER A 80 -24.25 -13.45 17.49
CA SER A 80 -23.93 -12.84 18.79
C SER A 80 -22.89 -13.64 19.58
N THR A 81 -22.84 -14.96 19.41
CA THR A 81 -21.81 -15.82 20.02
C THR A 81 -20.46 -15.63 19.36
N VAL A 82 -20.42 -15.42 18.04
CA VAL A 82 -19.19 -15.05 17.31
C VAL A 82 -18.66 -13.73 17.84
N TYR A 83 -19.49 -12.69 17.91
CA TYR A 83 -19.08 -11.38 18.44
C TYR A 83 -18.51 -11.45 19.87
N ARG A 84 -19.18 -12.17 20.78
CA ARG A 84 -18.70 -12.33 22.16
C ARG A 84 -17.33 -13.02 22.22
N ASN A 85 -17.12 -14.05 21.41
CA ASN A 85 -15.84 -14.76 21.37
C ASN A 85 -14.75 -13.93 20.72
N LEU A 86 -15.01 -13.23 19.62
CA LEU A 86 -14.06 -12.32 18.98
C LEU A 86 -13.65 -11.19 19.93
N HIS A 87 -14.58 -10.64 20.71
CA HIS A 87 -14.27 -9.65 21.73
C HIS A 87 -13.35 -10.20 22.84
N ARG A 88 -13.58 -11.44 23.29
CA ARG A 88 -12.68 -12.11 24.25
C ARG A 88 -11.31 -12.40 23.65
N LEU A 89 -11.26 -12.94 22.43
CA LEU A 89 -10.00 -13.20 21.74
C LEU A 89 -9.17 -11.92 21.58
N LYS A 90 -9.83 -10.79 21.30
CA LYS A 90 -9.16 -9.49 21.24
C LYS A 90 -8.62 -9.08 22.61
N ALA A 91 -9.43 -9.20 23.66
CA ALA A 91 -9.00 -8.88 25.02
C ALA A 91 -7.82 -9.74 25.49
N ASP A 92 -7.77 -10.99 25.03
CA ASP A 92 -6.71 -11.95 25.34
C ASP A 92 -5.50 -11.84 24.37
N GLY A 93 -5.52 -10.89 23.43
CA GLY A 93 -4.43 -10.68 22.46
C GLY A 93 -4.30 -11.75 21.37
N ASN A 94 -5.29 -12.61 21.18
CA ASN A 94 -5.26 -13.71 20.21
C ASN A 94 -5.78 -13.31 18.82
N VAL A 95 -6.47 -12.17 18.71
CA VAL A 95 -6.88 -11.58 17.44
C VAL A 95 -6.63 -10.07 17.45
N ASN A 96 -6.12 -9.55 16.34
CA ASN A 96 -6.03 -8.12 16.11
C ASN A 96 -7.32 -7.62 15.46
N THR A 97 -7.57 -6.31 15.55
CA THR A 97 -8.74 -5.70 14.90
C THR A 97 -8.37 -4.46 14.13
N VAL A 98 -8.96 -4.33 12.94
CA VAL A 98 -8.91 -3.13 12.11
C VAL A 98 -10.31 -2.56 11.98
N SER A 99 -10.43 -1.25 12.16
CA SER A 99 -11.67 -0.53 11.87
C SER A 99 -11.61 0.02 10.45
N GLY A 100 -12.57 -0.35 9.60
CA GLY A 100 -12.74 0.21 8.26
C GLY A 100 -14.16 0.69 8.02
N GLU A 101 -14.42 1.31 6.87
CA GLU A 101 -15.75 1.85 6.51
C GLU A 101 -16.89 0.83 6.58
N ARG A 102 -16.58 -0.47 6.40
CA ARG A 102 -17.54 -1.58 6.45
C ARG A 102 -17.61 -2.27 7.81
N GLY A 103 -17.06 -1.64 8.86
CA GLY A 103 -17.08 -2.14 10.22
C GLY A 103 -15.77 -2.80 10.67
N MET A 104 -15.84 -3.42 11.85
CA MET A 104 -14.70 -4.08 12.49
C MET A 104 -14.34 -5.38 11.77
N ARG A 105 -13.05 -5.51 11.44
CA ARG A 105 -12.45 -6.74 10.91
C ARG A 105 -11.45 -7.31 11.91
N TYR A 106 -11.27 -8.62 11.85
CA TYR A 106 -10.48 -9.43 12.77
C TYR A 106 -9.47 -10.26 11.96
N GLU A 107 -8.31 -10.48 12.55
CA GLU A 107 -7.28 -11.36 12.03
C GLU A 107 -6.64 -12.12 13.21
N PRO A 108 -6.10 -13.33 13.01
CA PRO A 108 -5.29 -13.97 14.04
C PRO A 108 -4.14 -13.05 14.47
N SER A 109 -3.88 -12.96 15.77
CA SER A 109 -2.60 -12.42 16.21
C SER A 109 -1.54 -13.45 15.82
N GLU A 110 -0.68 -13.11 14.86
CA GLU A 110 0.47 -13.94 14.55
C GLU A 110 1.46 -13.92 15.73
N GLU A 111 1.99 -15.08 16.10
CA GLU A 111 3.23 -15.14 16.87
C GLU A 111 4.37 -14.72 15.93
N GLY A 112 4.60 -13.42 15.84
CA GLY A 112 5.57 -12.79 14.96
C GLY A 112 5.88 -11.37 15.44
N PRO A 113 6.96 -10.75 14.92
CA PRO A 113 7.26 -9.37 15.27
C PRO A 113 6.07 -8.46 14.93
N ASP A 114 5.79 -7.46 15.78
CA ASP A 114 4.84 -6.38 15.50
C ASP A 114 5.04 -5.90 14.04
N HIS A 115 4.01 -6.05 13.21
CA HIS A 115 3.98 -5.56 11.84
C HIS A 115 3.05 -4.35 11.74
N ASP A 116 3.35 -3.51 10.76
CA ASP A 116 2.65 -2.28 10.44
C ASP A 116 1.77 -2.50 9.20
N HIS A 117 0.75 -1.66 8.99
CA HIS A 117 -0.22 -1.86 7.92
C HIS A 117 -0.30 -0.67 6.97
N LEU A 118 -0.44 -0.96 5.68
CA LEU A 118 -0.91 -0.03 4.65
C LEU A 118 -2.35 -0.39 4.29
N ILE A 119 -3.32 0.44 4.68
CA ILE A 119 -4.75 0.15 4.52
C ILE A 119 -5.34 1.09 3.47
N CYS A 120 -5.92 0.51 2.43
CA CYS A 120 -6.66 1.23 1.40
C CYS A 120 -8.07 1.58 1.89
N LEU A 121 -8.41 2.87 1.94
CA LEU A 121 -9.73 3.34 2.33
C LEU A 121 -10.81 2.99 1.29
N GLY A 122 -10.45 2.89 0.01
CA GLY A 122 -11.42 2.64 -1.06
C GLY A 122 -11.86 1.18 -1.21
N CYS A 123 -10.96 0.22 -1.02
CA CYS A 123 -11.28 -1.21 -1.20
C CYS A 123 -11.00 -2.08 0.04
N GLY A 124 -10.35 -1.53 1.06
CA GLY A 124 -9.93 -2.28 2.24
C GLY A 124 -8.70 -3.16 2.04
N LEU A 125 -8.01 -3.08 0.88
CA LEU A 125 -6.73 -3.77 0.68
C LEU A 125 -5.76 -3.38 1.80
N THR A 126 -5.25 -4.37 2.50
CA THR A 126 -4.28 -4.18 3.57
C THR A 126 -3.00 -4.89 3.20
N ILE A 127 -1.87 -4.19 3.31
CA ILE A 127 -0.54 -4.73 3.06
C ILE A 127 0.25 -4.62 4.37
N GLU A 128 0.75 -5.74 4.85
CA GLU A 128 1.63 -5.80 6.02
C GLU A 128 3.06 -5.41 5.62
N PHE A 129 3.74 -4.68 6.51
CA PHE A 129 5.14 -4.36 6.33
C PHE A 129 5.87 -4.27 7.67
N ILE A 130 7.20 -4.37 7.63
CA ILE A 130 8.07 -4.20 8.78
C ILE A 130 9.14 -3.18 8.40
N ASP A 131 9.24 -2.11 9.19
CA ASP A 131 10.24 -1.07 8.99
C ASP A 131 11.03 -0.80 10.30
N ASP A 132 12.35 -0.99 10.23
CA ASP A 132 13.22 -0.85 11.40
C ASP A 132 13.35 0.60 11.89
N LEU A 133 13.16 1.58 11.00
CA LEU A 133 13.18 3.00 11.37
C LEU A 133 11.95 3.34 12.21
N ILE A 134 10.78 2.86 11.81
CA ILE A 134 9.52 3.06 12.56
C ILE A 134 9.60 2.36 13.92
N ARG A 135 10.06 1.10 13.96
CA ARG A 135 10.24 0.36 15.23
C ARG A 135 11.28 1.01 16.13
N GLY A 136 12.39 1.45 15.56
CA GLY A 136 13.44 2.19 16.27
C GLY A 136 12.93 3.50 16.85
N PHE A 137 12.08 4.21 16.11
CA PHE A 137 11.44 5.43 16.58
C PHE A 137 10.59 5.19 17.82
N GLY A 138 9.69 4.20 17.80
CA GLY A 138 8.83 3.86 18.95
C GLY A 138 9.63 3.54 20.22
N LYS A 139 10.66 2.69 20.09
CA LYS A 139 11.60 2.38 21.19
C LYS A 139 12.31 3.63 21.71
N SER A 140 12.80 4.48 20.81
CA SER A 140 13.53 5.69 21.18
C SER A 140 12.65 6.68 21.97
N VAL A 141 11.38 6.83 21.58
CA VAL A 141 10.44 7.73 22.25
C VAL A 141 10.15 7.23 23.67
N ALA A 142 9.86 5.94 23.81
CA ALA A 142 9.61 5.32 25.11
C ALA A 142 10.81 5.49 26.05
N GLN A 143 12.03 5.21 25.58
CA GLN A 143 13.25 5.39 26.34
C GLN A 143 13.44 6.84 26.80
N ARG A 144 13.27 7.82 25.91
CA ARG A 144 13.38 9.26 26.24
C ARG A 144 12.35 9.73 27.28
N LYS A 145 11.25 9.00 27.44
CA LYS A 145 10.18 9.31 28.41
C LYS A 145 10.21 8.42 29.66
N GLY A 146 11.21 7.54 29.78
CA GLY A 146 11.32 6.62 30.92
C GLY A 146 10.23 5.53 30.93
N PHE A 147 9.68 5.19 29.77
CA PHE A 147 8.63 4.19 29.61
C PHE A 147 9.23 2.83 29.17
N GLU A 148 8.73 1.73 29.71
CA GLU A 148 9.06 0.38 29.24
C GLU A 148 8.28 0.10 27.94
N HIS A 149 8.97 0.07 26.80
CA HIS A 149 8.37 -0.27 25.51
C HIS A 149 8.07 -1.78 25.44
N ARG A 150 6.82 -2.14 25.15
CA ARG A 150 6.37 -3.53 25.02
C ARG A 150 6.02 -3.88 23.58
N SER A 151 5.25 -3.02 22.93
CA SER A 151 4.87 -3.12 21.52
C SER A 151 4.53 -1.75 20.95
N SER A 152 4.51 -1.65 19.63
CA SER A 152 4.01 -0.46 18.92
C SER A 152 3.52 -0.88 17.54
N ARG A 153 2.38 -0.32 17.12
CA ARG A 153 1.77 -0.54 15.81
C ARG A 153 1.67 0.80 15.08
N PHE A 154 1.94 0.78 13.78
CA PHE A 154 1.80 1.91 12.88
C PHE A 154 0.92 1.52 11.70
N ASP A 155 -0.12 2.32 11.46
CA ASP A 155 -1.02 2.13 10.32
C ASP A 155 -0.91 3.35 9.39
N ILE A 156 -0.70 3.09 8.10
CA ILE A 156 -0.73 4.07 7.02
C ILE A 156 -2.06 3.91 6.29
N LEU A 157 -2.91 4.93 6.39
CA LEU A 157 -4.19 5.00 5.69
C LEU A 157 -3.99 5.73 4.35
N GLY A 158 -4.46 5.13 3.25
CA GLY A 158 -4.31 5.72 1.92
C GLY A 158 -5.22 5.08 0.87
N TYR A 159 -4.86 5.20 -0.41
CA TYR A 159 -5.55 4.54 -1.51
C TYR A 159 -4.55 3.71 -2.31
N CYS A 160 -4.88 2.44 -2.59
CA CYS A 160 -4.04 1.57 -3.41
C CYS A 160 -4.00 2.03 -4.87
N GLY A 161 -3.04 1.51 -5.64
CA GLY A 161 -2.90 1.82 -7.07
C GLY A 161 -4.22 1.67 -7.85
N ASP A 162 -4.98 0.61 -7.59
CA ASP A 162 -6.25 0.34 -8.28
C ASP A 162 -7.36 1.31 -7.89
N CYS A 163 -7.51 1.64 -6.60
CA CYS A 163 -8.50 2.61 -6.15
C CYS A 163 -8.18 4.01 -6.69
N ARG A 164 -6.90 4.37 -6.69
CA ARG A 164 -6.40 5.61 -7.31
C ARG A 164 -6.63 5.65 -8.82
N ALA A 165 -6.47 4.51 -9.50
CA ALA A 165 -6.74 4.39 -10.92
C ALA A 165 -8.24 4.43 -11.25
N LYS A 166 -9.12 4.08 -10.29
CA LYS A 166 -10.58 4.12 -10.48
C LYS A 166 -11.21 5.45 -10.08
N ASP A 167 -10.60 6.18 -9.15
CA ASP A 167 -11.08 7.48 -8.72
C ASP A 167 -10.76 8.57 -9.76
N GLU A 168 -11.81 9.10 -10.39
CA GLU A 168 -11.74 10.19 -11.36
C GLU A 168 -11.21 11.49 -10.72
N THR A 169 -11.57 11.77 -9.47
CA THR A 169 -11.13 12.95 -8.72
C THR A 169 -9.63 12.89 -8.44
N TYR A 170 -9.14 11.72 -8.04
CA TYR A 170 -7.71 11.51 -7.80
C TYR A 170 -6.89 11.63 -9.10
N ARG A 171 -7.39 11.07 -10.22
CA ARG A 171 -6.75 11.22 -11.52
C ARG A 171 -6.68 12.67 -11.99
N LEU A 172 -7.76 13.43 -11.80
CA LEU A 172 -7.81 14.86 -12.12
C LEU A 172 -6.83 15.66 -11.25
N LYS A 173 -6.73 15.34 -9.96
CA LYS A 173 -5.76 15.99 -9.05
C LYS A 173 -4.31 15.72 -9.48
N GLN A 174 -3.96 14.46 -9.79
CA GLN A 174 -2.61 14.14 -10.29
C GLN A 174 -2.31 14.78 -11.64
N ALA A 175 -3.27 14.79 -12.57
CA ALA A 175 -3.11 15.48 -13.85
C ALA A 175 -2.85 16.98 -13.64
N THR A 176 -3.56 17.60 -12.71
CA THR A 176 -3.37 19.00 -12.31
C THR A 176 -1.95 19.22 -11.76
N GLU A 177 -1.49 18.40 -10.82
CA GLU A 177 -0.13 18.49 -10.26
C GLU A 177 0.97 18.30 -11.32
N LEU A 178 0.80 17.35 -12.23
CA LEU A 178 1.74 17.12 -13.34
C LEU A 178 1.81 18.32 -14.29
N ILE A 179 0.66 18.93 -14.60
CA ILE A 179 0.61 20.12 -15.47
C ILE A 179 1.28 21.31 -14.77
N LEU A 180 0.99 21.56 -13.49
CA LEU A 180 1.63 22.62 -12.70
C LEU A 180 3.16 22.42 -12.60
N SER A 181 3.59 21.18 -12.39
CA SER A 181 5.03 20.84 -12.34
C SER A 181 5.69 21.06 -13.69
N SER A 182 5.02 20.68 -14.78
CA SER A 182 5.50 20.89 -16.15
C SER A 182 5.61 22.39 -16.48
N GLU A 183 4.62 23.19 -16.10
CA GLU A 183 4.64 24.65 -16.25
C GLU A 183 5.85 25.25 -15.56
N THR A 184 6.10 24.88 -14.30
CA THR A 184 7.26 25.35 -13.51
C THR A 184 8.59 25.03 -14.21
N ILE A 185 8.77 23.78 -14.66
CA ILE A 185 10.01 23.36 -15.35
C ILE A 185 10.20 24.15 -16.66
N ILE A 186 9.12 24.40 -17.40
CA ILE A 186 9.18 25.17 -18.64
C ILE A 186 9.55 26.63 -18.32
N GLU A 187 8.98 27.24 -17.29
CA GLU A 187 9.30 28.61 -16.87
C GLU A 187 10.76 28.79 -16.47
N GLU A 188 11.30 27.86 -15.67
CA GLU A 188 12.72 27.85 -15.28
C GLU A 188 13.62 27.72 -16.51
N SER A 189 13.32 26.75 -17.37
CA SER A 189 14.08 26.54 -18.62
C SER A 189 14.00 27.74 -19.55
N LEU A 190 12.86 28.44 -19.58
CA LEU A 190 12.66 29.65 -20.36
C LEU A 190 13.51 30.81 -19.82
N ALA A 191 13.61 30.94 -18.50
CA ALA A 191 14.45 31.95 -17.84
C ALA A 191 15.93 31.75 -18.20
N ASP A 192 16.43 30.51 -18.14
CA ASP A 192 17.81 30.16 -18.51
C ASP A 192 18.10 30.44 -20.00
N LEU A 193 17.14 30.12 -20.88
CA LEU A 193 17.26 30.39 -22.31
C LEU A 193 17.26 31.90 -22.61
N ARG A 194 16.37 32.67 -21.99
CA ARG A 194 16.32 34.13 -22.14
C ARG A 194 17.63 34.77 -21.70
N PHE A 195 18.15 34.36 -20.53
CA PHE A 195 19.45 34.81 -20.05
C PHE A 195 20.59 34.49 -21.03
N SER A 196 20.56 33.29 -21.63
CA SER A 196 21.55 32.88 -22.63
C SER A 196 21.46 33.70 -23.91
N VAL A 197 20.25 34.05 -24.36
CA VAL A 197 20.02 34.93 -25.51
C VAL A 197 20.53 36.34 -25.25
N ASP A 198 20.20 36.92 -24.09
CA ASP A 198 20.67 38.27 -23.69
C ASP A 198 22.20 38.37 -23.69
N LEU A 199 22.90 37.28 -23.28
CA LEU A 199 24.36 37.23 -23.33
C LEU A 199 24.91 37.24 -24.77
N ILE A 200 24.21 36.58 -25.69
CA ILE A 200 24.56 36.50 -27.13
C ILE A 200 24.29 37.84 -27.83
N ASP A 201 23.26 38.59 -27.42
CA ASP A 201 22.82 39.84 -28.03
C ASP A 201 23.84 41.00 -27.92
N SER A 202 24.95 40.76 -27.21
CA SER A 202 26.16 41.61 -27.22
C SER A 202 26.92 41.62 -28.56
N ARG A 203 26.56 40.77 -29.53
CA ARG A 203 27.10 40.73 -30.91
C ARG A 203 25.96 40.47 -31.89
N LYS A 204 25.95 41.22 -33.02
CA LYS A 204 24.96 41.16 -34.13
C LYS A 204 24.19 39.83 -34.25
N PRO A 205 22.86 39.86 -34.48
CA PRO A 205 22.01 38.68 -34.47
C PRO A 205 22.48 37.63 -35.48
N SER A 206 22.63 36.40 -35.00
CA SER A 206 23.09 35.24 -35.77
C SER A 206 21.94 34.25 -35.99
N LYS A 207 22.12 33.28 -36.89
CA LYS A 207 21.14 32.19 -37.08
C LYS A 207 20.86 31.42 -35.78
N ALA A 208 21.86 31.30 -34.90
CA ALA A 208 21.69 30.68 -33.59
C ALA A 208 20.79 31.50 -32.66
N HIS A 209 20.90 32.83 -32.70
CA HIS A 209 20.02 33.74 -31.94
C HIS A 209 18.56 33.57 -32.32
N THR A 210 18.24 33.69 -33.62
CA THR A 210 16.87 33.53 -34.13
C THR A 210 16.29 32.14 -33.81
N GLN A 211 17.13 31.10 -33.77
CA GLN A 211 16.69 29.75 -33.43
C GLN A 211 16.41 29.57 -31.93
N LEU A 212 17.13 30.28 -31.05
CA LEU A 212 16.88 30.32 -29.61
C LEU A 212 15.62 31.12 -29.28
N GLU A 213 15.43 32.29 -29.89
CA GLU A 213 14.18 33.08 -29.76
C GLU A 213 12.96 32.26 -30.16
N ALA A 214 13.01 31.58 -31.31
CA ALA A 214 11.91 30.71 -31.75
C ALA A 214 11.67 29.52 -30.79
N THR A 215 12.68 29.11 -30.00
CA THR A 215 12.52 28.06 -28.98
C THR A 215 11.87 28.62 -27.72
N ILE A 216 12.25 29.83 -27.30
CA ILE A 216 11.61 30.58 -26.21
C ILE A 216 10.12 30.79 -26.53
N ASP A 217 9.78 31.19 -27.75
CA ASP A 217 8.37 31.38 -28.16
C ASP A 217 7.56 30.09 -28.04
N ARG A 218 8.09 28.97 -28.56
CA ARG A 218 7.44 27.66 -28.45
C ARG A 218 7.21 27.22 -27.00
N MET A 219 8.19 27.44 -26.13
CA MET A 219 8.09 27.09 -24.71
C MET A 219 7.09 28.00 -23.97
N SER A 220 7.05 29.28 -24.33
CA SER A 220 6.04 30.22 -23.82
C SER A 220 4.62 29.79 -24.23
N ASP A 221 4.46 29.26 -25.44
CA ASP A 221 3.17 28.72 -25.90
C ASP A 221 2.80 27.42 -25.17
N CYS A 222 3.77 26.57 -24.82
CA CYS A 222 3.52 25.40 -23.97
C CYS A 222 2.97 25.80 -22.59
N ILE A 223 3.53 26.84 -21.95
CA ILE A 223 3.00 27.38 -20.67
C ILE A 223 1.54 27.80 -20.83
N LYS A 224 1.20 28.55 -21.89
CA LYS A 224 -0.19 28.97 -22.14
C LYS A 224 -1.13 27.78 -22.30
N LEU A 225 -0.70 26.72 -22.98
CA LEU A 225 -1.48 25.48 -23.13
C LEU A 225 -1.66 24.75 -21.79
N CYS A 226 -0.63 24.70 -20.94
CA CYS A 226 -0.73 24.17 -19.57
C CYS A 226 -1.76 24.97 -18.75
N GLN A 227 -1.69 26.30 -18.77
CA GLN A 227 -2.63 27.18 -18.07
C GLN A 227 -4.06 27.02 -18.58
N GLN A 228 -4.26 26.86 -19.89
CA GLN A 228 -5.57 26.59 -20.49
C GLN A 228 -6.11 25.22 -20.05
N ALA A 229 -5.27 24.19 -20.02
CA ALA A 229 -5.65 22.87 -19.54
C ALA A 229 -6.09 22.94 -18.07
N LEU A 230 -5.32 23.63 -17.21
CA LEU A 230 -5.67 23.86 -15.81
C LEU A 230 -7.00 24.60 -15.62
N ALA A 231 -7.32 25.56 -16.50
CA ALA A 231 -8.55 26.33 -16.42
C ALA A 231 -9.82 25.50 -16.75
N ILE A 232 -9.67 24.43 -17.53
CA ILE A 232 -10.78 23.55 -17.95
C ILE A 232 -10.94 22.36 -16.99
N LEU A 233 -9.88 22.00 -16.26
CA LEU A 233 -9.97 20.98 -15.23
C LEU A 233 -10.90 21.45 -14.09
N PRO A 234 -11.77 20.56 -13.58
CA PRO A 234 -12.62 20.89 -12.45
C PRO A 234 -11.72 21.27 -11.26
N LYS A 235 -11.95 22.46 -10.69
CA LYS A 235 -11.36 22.84 -9.41
C LYS A 235 -11.81 21.79 -8.41
N SER A 236 -10.85 21.23 -7.66
CA SER A 236 -11.07 20.10 -6.75
C SER A 236 -12.40 20.23 -6.01
N ALA A 237 -13.15 19.13 -5.96
CA ALA A 237 -14.38 19.01 -5.18
C ALA A 237 -14.07 18.97 -3.66
N ASP A 238 -13.27 19.93 -3.18
CA ASP A 238 -12.97 20.12 -1.75
C ASP A 238 -14.19 20.66 -0.97
N GLU A 239 -15.35 20.88 -1.62
CA GLU A 239 -16.59 21.31 -0.95
C GLU A 239 -17.43 20.16 -0.36
N LYS A 240 -17.00 18.89 -0.40
CA LYS A 240 -17.85 17.77 0.07
C LYS A 240 -17.26 16.81 1.11
N PHE A 241 -16.14 17.16 1.74
CA PHE A 241 -15.64 16.40 2.88
C PHE A 241 -15.23 17.35 4.01
N GLU A 242 -16.22 17.82 4.76
CA GLU A 242 -16.05 18.13 6.18
C GLU A 242 -16.72 17.01 7.01
N PRO A 243 -16.16 16.64 8.18
CA PRO A 243 -16.46 15.42 8.93
C PRO A 243 -17.88 15.35 9.52
#